data_AF-A0A7W4C5A5-F1
#
_entry.id   AF-A0A7W4C5A5-F1
#
_cell.length_a   1.000
_cell.length_b   1.000
_cell.length_c   1.000
_cell.angle_alpha   90.00
_cell.angle_beta   90.00
_cell.angle_gamma   90.00
#
_symmetry.space_group_name_H-M   'P 1'
#
loop_
_entity.id
_entity.type
_entity.pdbx_description
1 polymer ?
#
loop_
_entity_poly.entity_id
_entity_poly.type
_entity_poly.pdbx_seq_one_letter_code
_entity_poly.pdbx_strand_id
1 'polypeptide(L)'
;LAKQYPPLSPAVIQLIFMTINHCKQANVKVSLCGELGSDPHVLPLLVGLGLDELSINPANLLDVKVALIKGTYTKFVAHAQHITLLTRITDIRTAIIAFALDCD
;
A
#
# COMPACT_ATOMS: atom_id res chain seq x y z
N LEU A 1 -17.29 11.69 -11.89
CA LEU A 1 -16.57 10.46 -12.30
C LEU A 1 -15.34 10.19 -11.43
N ALA A 2 -14.42 11.16 -11.20
CA ALA A 2 -13.25 10.96 -10.31
C ALA A 2 -13.57 10.77 -8.80
N LYS A 3 -14.75 11.18 -8.33
CA LYS A 3 -15.17 11.04 -6.93
C LYS A 3 -15.66 9.61 -6.55
N GLN A 4 -15.81 8.73 -7.55
CA GLN A 4 -16.40 7.38 -7.39
C GLN A 4 -15.39 6.24 -7.45
N TYR A 5 -14.14 6.50 -7.86
CA TYR A 5 -13.06 5.51 -7.88
C TYR A 5 -12.01 5.87 -6.83
N PRO A 6 -12.30 5.62 -5.55
CA PRO A 6 -11.31 5.77 -4.51
C PRO A 6 -10.23 4.69 -4.73
N PRO A 7 -8.95 5.08 -4.88
CA PRO A 7 -7.86 4.15 -5.19
C PRO A 7 -7.65 3.10 -4.08
N LEU A 8 -8.18 3.36 -2.89
CA LEU A 8 -8.18 2.47 -1.73
C LEU A 8 -9.45 1.60 -1.62
N SER A 9 -10.18 1.40 -2.72
CA SER A 9 -11.31 0.48 -2.71
C SER A 9 -10.82 -0.97 -2.47
N PRO A 10 -11.61 -1.81 -1.79
CA PRO A 10 -11.22 -3.19 -1.53
C PRO A 10 -10.90 -3.97 -2.82
N ALA A 11 -11.64 -3.71 -3.90
CA ALA A 11 -11.43 -4.35 -5.19
C ALA A 11 -10.06 -4.01 -5.80
N VAL A 12 -9.59 -2.76 -5.67
CA VAL A 12 -8.27 -2.34 -6.17
C VAL A 12 -7.16 -2.96 -5.33
N ILE A 13 -7.30 -2.99 -4.01
CA ILE A 13 -6.32 -3.62 -3.12
C ILE A 13 -6.23 -5.12 -3.42
N GLN A 14 -7.37 -5.79 -3.60
CA GLN A 14 -7.41 -7.19 -3.97
C GLN A 14 -6.78 -7.46 -5.35
N LEU A 15 -7.03 -6.59 -6.32
CA LEU A 15 -6.41 -6.68 -7.65
C LEU A 15 -4.89 -6.58 -7.56
N ILE A 16 -4.37 -5.61 -6.80
CA ILE A 16 -2.92 -5.46 -6.57
C ILE A 16 -2.36 -6.72 -5.89
N PHE A 17 -3.01 -7.19 -4.83
CA PHE A 17 -2.59 -8.39 -4.11
C PHE A 17 -2.54 -9.64 -5.00
N MET A 18 -3.59 -9.87 -5.80
CA MET A 18 -3.65 -10.99 -6.75
C MET A 18 -2.55 -10.88 -7.81
N THR A 19 -2.31 -9.68 -8.33
CA THR A 19 -1.26 -9.42 -9.33
C THR A 19 0.12 -9.74 -8.76
N ILE A 20 0.42 -9.23 -7.57
CA ILE A 20 1.69 -9.49 -6.86
C ILE A 20 1.87 -10.99 -6.62
N ASN A 21 0.87 -11.68 -6.10
CA ASN A 21 0.98 -13.11 -5.81
C ASN A 21 1.22 -13.94 -7.08
N HIS A 22 0.53 -13.62 -8.17
CA HIS A 22 0.70 -14.35 -9.43
C HIS A 22 2.09 -14.10 -10.03
N CYS A 23 2.56 -12.86 -10.03
CA CYS A 23 3.90 -12.51 -10.51
C CYS A 23 5.00 -13.15 -9.66
N LYS A 24 4.84 -13.19 -8.32
CA LYS A 24 5.76 -13.90 -7.42
C LYS A 24 5.88 -15.38 -7.74
N GLN A 25 4.77 -16.06 -8.01
CA GLN A 25 4.79 -17.48 -8.43
C GLN A 25 5.55 -17.69 -9.75
N ALA A 26 5.55 -16.67 -10.62
CA ALA A 26 6.29 -16.68 -11.88
C ALA A 26 7.73 -16.11 -11.78
N ASN A 27 8.20 -15.75 -10.58
CA ASN A 27 9.48 -15.03 -10.36
C ASN A 27 9.60 -13.73 -11.18
N VAL A 28 8.48 -13.04 -11.37
CA VAL A 28 8.42 -11.72 -12.04
C VAL A 28 8.25 -10.65 -10.97
N LYS A 29 9.08 -9.61 -11.02
CA LYS A 29 8.96 -8.44 -10.14
C LYS A 29 7.75 -7.59 -10.51
N VAL A 30 7.12 -6.98 -9.52
CA VAL A 30 6.02 -6.03 -9.72
C VAL A 30 6.44 -4.62 -9.32
N SER A 31 6.24 -3.68 -10.24
CA SER A 31 6.41 -2.25 -9.99
C SER A 31 5.07 -1.52 -10.04
N LEU A 32 4.91 -0.50 -9.19
CA LEU A 32 3.76 0.41 -9.22
C LEU A 32 4.21 1.83 -9.51
N CYS A 33 3.59 2.46 -10.50
CA CYS A 33 3.73 3.88 -10.80
C CYS A 33 2.43 4.64 -10.49
N GLY A 34 2.55 5.94 -10.23
CA GLY A 34 1.42 6.84 -10.02
C GLY A 34 1.28 7.33 -8.58
N GLU A 35 0.30 8.20 -8.38
CA GLU A 35 0.08 8.95 -7.12
C GLU A 35 -0.08 8.03 -5.90
N LEU A 36 -0.71 6.87 -6.06
CA LEU A 36 -0.91 5.91 -4.96
C LEU A 36 0.41 5.39 -4.39
N GLY A 37 1.41 5.17 -5.26
CA GLY A 37 2.75 4.77 -4.84
C GLY A 37 3.56 5.93 -4.26
N SER A 38 3.06 7.17 -4.34
CA SER A 38 3.72 8.35 -3.79
C SER A 38 3.08 8.82 -2.47
N ASP A 39 2.05 8.13 -1.97
CA ASP A 39 1.39 8.42 -0.69
C ASP A 39 2.11 7.68 0.46
N PRO A 40 2.77 8.39 1.40
CA PRO A 40 3.48 7.79 2.51
C PRO A 40 2.60 6.95 3.44
N HIS A 41 1.29 7.25 3.53
CA HIS A 41 0.37 6.51 4.39
C HIS A 41 0.02 5.14 3.80
N VAL A 42 -0.01 5.03 2.47
CA VAL A 42 -0.40 3.80 1.75
C VAL A 42 0.77 2.85 1.53
N LEU A 43 1.99 3.38 1.56
CA LEU A 43 3.23 2.62 1.38
C LEU A 43 3.39 1.39 2.28
N PRO A 44 3.12 1.46 3.59
CA PRO A 44 3.13 0.29 4.47
C PRO A 44 2.21 -0.84 3.99
N LEU A 45 1.03 -0.51 3.47
CA LEU A 45 0.12 -1.49 2.90
C LEU A 45 0.74 -2.13 1.64
N LEU A 46 1.22 -1.33 0.69
CA LEU A 46 1.77 -1.84 -0.58
C LEU A 46 3.01 -2.74 -0.37
N VAL A 47 3.91 -2.32 0.52
CA VAL A 47 5.09 -3.12 0.91
C VAL A 47 4.67 -4.36 1.69
N GLY A 48 3.63 -4.27 2.53
CA GLY A 48 3.08 -5.42 3.25
C GLY A 48 2.42 -6.47 2.36
N LEU A 49 1.78 -6.06 1.26
CA LEU A 49 1.33 -6.94 0.18
C LEU A 49 2.52 -7.56 -0.58
N GLY A 50 3.68 -6.91 -0.47
CA GLY A 50 4.97 -7.36 -0.98
C GLY A 50 5.20 -6.95 -2.42
N LEU A 51 4.88 -5.69 -2.73
CA LEU A 51 5.35 -5.00 -3.93
C LEU A 51 6.88 -4.90 -3.94
N ASP A 52 7.51 -5.09 -5.09
CA ASP A 52 8.97 -5.11 -5.20
C ASP A 52 9.56 -3.72 -5.51
N GLU A 53 8.92 -2.95 -6.39
CA GLU A 53 9.45 -1.70 -6.91
C GLU A 53 8.39 -0.58 -6.95
N LEU A 54 8.82 0.66 -6.73
CA LEU A 54 7.98 1.85 -6.74
C LEU A 54 8.58 2.92 -7.65
N SER A 55 7.73 3.53 -8.48
CA SER A 55 8.07 4.69 -9.30
C SER A 55 7.26 5.89 -8.84
N ILE A 56 7.95 6.85 -8.20
CA ILE A 56 7.33 7.96 -7.46
C ILE A 56 7.84 9.30 -7.95
N ASN A 57 7.08 10.36 -7.62
CA ASN A 57 7.57 11.72 -7.82
C ASN A 57 8.80 11.97 -6.92
N PRO A 58 9.93 12.46 -7.46
CA PRO A 58 11.11 12.79 -6.68
C PRO A 58 10.85 13.74 -5.50
N ALA A 59 9.85 14.63 -5.61
CA ALA A 59 9.45 15.52 -4.53
C ALA A 59 8.96 14.76 -3.29
N ASN A 60 8.36 13.59 -3.46
CA ASN A 60 7.79 12.76 -2.38
C ASN A 60 8.76 11.68 -1.89
N LEU A 61 9.97 11.59 -2.49
CA LEU A 61 10.93 10.53 -2.19
C LEU A 61 11.35 10.52 -0.72
N LEU A 62 11.53 11.69 -0.12
CA LEU A 62 11.95 11.79 1.27
C LEU A 62 10.85 11.29 2.22
N ASP A 63 9.61 11.73 2.01
CA ASP A 63 8.48 11.35 2.86
C ASP A 63 8.20 9.85 2.78
N VAL A 64 8.21 9.30 1.57
CA VAL A 64 8.10 7.86 1.32
C VAL A 64 9.20 7.08 2.04
N LYS A 65 10.45 7.55 1.94
CA LYS A 65 11.58 6.88 2.59
C LYS A 65 11.46 6.91 4.12
N VAL A 66 11.03 8.04 4.70
CA VAL A 66 10.81 8.16 6.14
C VAL A 66 9.72 7.19 6.62
N ALA A 67 8.61 7.10 5.91
CA ALA A 67 7.51 6.18 6.25
C ALA A 67 7.97 4.71 6.27
N LEU A 68 8.82 4.30 5.33
CA LEU A 68 9.36 2.94 5.29
C LEU A 68 10.38 2.66 6.40
N ILE A 69 11.22 3.65 6.73
CA ILE A 69 12.27 3.49 7.76
C ILE A 69 11.68 3.46 9.18
N LYS A 70 10.59 4.20 9.43
CA LYS A 70 9.91 4.22 10.74
C LYS A 70 9.27 2.87 11.11
N GLY A 71 8.84 2.11 10.10
CA GLY A 71 8.19 0.83 10.30
C GLY A 71 9.12 -0.38 10.21
N THR A 72 8.53 -1.56 10.29
CA THR A 72 9.24 -2.84 10.08
C THR A 72 8.42 -3.70 9.15
N TYR A 73 9.08 -4.50 8.32
CA TYR A 73 8.41 -5.37 7.35
C TYR A 73 7.33 -6.26 7.99
N THR A 74 7.58 -6.85 9.16
CA THR A 74 6.59 -7.66 9.89
C THR A 74 5.32 -6.87 10.24
N LYS A 75 5.46 -5.60 10.65
CA LYS A 75 4.31 -4.72 10.93
C LYS A 75 3.54 -4.40 9.64
N PHE A 76 4.25 -4.17 8.54
CA PHE A 76 3.65 -3.91 7.23
C PHE A 76 2.82 -5.10 6.74
N VAL A 77 3.36 -6.33 6.85
CA VAL A 77 2.62 -7.55 6.48
C VAL A 77 1.36 -7.72 7.33
N ALA A 78 1.47 -7.53 8.65
CA ALA A 78 0.31 -7.61 9.56
C ALA A 78 -0.75 -6.55 9.22
N HIS A 79 -0.32 -5.33 8.91
CA HIS A 79 -1.21 -4.24 8.50
C HIS A 79 -1.93 -4.56 7.18
N ALA A 80 -1.21 -5.08 6.18
CA ALA A 80 -1.79 -5.49 4.91
C ALA A 80 -2.82 -6.61 5.07
N GLN A 81 -2.51 -7.64 5.87
CA GLN A 81 -3.45 -8.72 6.20
C GLN A 81 -4.72 -8.17 6.85
N HIS A 82 -4.59 -7.27 7.83
CA HIS A 82 -5.75 -6.64 8.46
C HIS A 82 -6.61 -5.88 7.44
N ILE A 83 -6.00 -5.09 6.56
CA ILE A 83 -6.74 -4.32 5.54
C ILE A 83 -7.48 -5.24 4.55
N THR A 84 -6.89 -6.37 4.14
CA THR A 84 -7.55 -7.30 3.21
C THR A 84 -8.84 -7.93 3.76
N LEU A 85 -9.04 -7.92 5.08
CA LEU A 85 -10.26 -8.41 5.72
C LEU A 85 -11.39 -7.36 5.72
N LEU A 86 -11.07 -6.09 5.46
CA LEU A 86 -12.03 -4.98 5.49
C LEU A 86 -12.74 -4.87 4.14
N THR A 87 -14.08 -4.82 4.18
CA THR A 87 -14.91 -4.71 2.97
C THR A 87 -15.42 -3.29 2.72
N ARG A 88 -15.38 -2.44 3.75
CA ARG A 88 -15.85 -1.05 3.68
C ARG A 88 -14.68 -0.13 3.49
N ILE A 89 -14.84 0.79 2.55
CA ILE A 89 -13.77 1.72 2.21
C ILE A 89 -13.45 2.74 3.31
N THR A 90 -14.47 3.11 4.09
CA THR A 90 -14.28 3.98 5.26
C THR A 90 -13.31 3.35 6.24
N ASP A 91 -13.48 2.06 6.48
CA ASP A 91 -12.74 1.32 7.50
C ASP A 91 -11.30 1.10 7.04
N ILE A 92 -11.10 0.81 5.74
CA ILE A 92 -9.77 0.76 5.11
C ILE A 92 -9.05 2.09 5.27
N ARG A 93 -9.70 3.21 4.94
CA ARG A 93 -9.08 4.54 5.07
C ARG A 93 -8.71 4.86 6.51
N THR A 94 -9.59 4.55 7.46
CA THR A 94 -9.31 4.76 8.88
C THR A 94 -8.15 3.90 9.35
N ALA A 95 -8.09 2.63 8.94
CA ALA A 95 -7.00 1.73 9.29
C ALA A 95 -5.64 2.23 8.75
N ILE A 96 -5.60 2.71 7.50
CA ILE A 96 -4.39 3.28 6.88
C ILE A 96 -3.89 4.50 7.67
N ILE A 97 -4.80 5.42 8.01
CA ILE A 97 -4.45 6.63 8.76
C ILE A 97 -3.98 6.27 10.18
N ALA A 98 -4.69 5.35 10.86
CA ALA A 98 -4.33 4.92 12.21
C ALA A 98 -2.93 4.30 12.27
N PHE A 99 -2.59 3.47 11.29
CA PHE A 99 -1.25 2.84 11.22
C PHE A 99 -0.12 3.86 11.02
N ALA A 100 -0.38 4.93 10.27
CA ALA A 100 0.59 5.99 10.09
C ALA A 100 0.88 6.75 11.40
N LEU A 101 -0.15 6.97 12.23
CA LEU A 101 -0.03 7.64 13.54
C LEU A 101 0.67 6.76 14.59
N ASP A 102 0.54 5.44 14.51
CA ASP A 102 1.22 4.49 15.41
C ASP A 102 2.73 4.34 15.12
N CYS A 103 3.21 4.86 13.99
CA CYS A 103 4.62 4.80 13.57
C CYS A 103 5.38 6.13 13.74
N ASP A 104 4.71 7.19 14.22
CA ASP A 104 5.34 8.47 14.61
C ASP A 104 5.88 8.44 16.05
#